data_AF-A0A974PBA7-F1
#
_entry.id   AF-A0A974PBA7-F1
#
_cell.length_a   1.000
_cell.length_b   1.000
_cell.length_c   1.000
_cell.angle_alpha   90.00
_cell.angle_beta   90.00
_cell.angle_gamma   90.00
#
_symmetry.space_group_name_H-M   'P 1'
#
loop_
_entity.id
_entity.type
_entity.pdbx_description
1 polymer ?
#
loop_
_entity_poly.entity_id
_entity_poly.type
_entity_poly.pdbx_seq_one_letter_code
_entity_poly.pdbx_strand_id
1 'polypeptide(L)'
;MQTEKLQQMQYWAQCSIKILQEYAPYLNIDDQQYITYPNHFHIRNNSKGYYLYTVLEEIAMVGSSMFRWIDFLSGDDPVDLETFPTRVIIQAVSDEQSMWNRKLLEALVDLILFDKTNDENYFKHYLLMREYNDIQMEINDWKEFYGHPFENHLLQLAETKKTIQLFEPEIDFNKCWYLQEKKSINSPKYPYSPFKSFRQKLKEALIATNAREKLVLGLSYKRYSDTSESIHFIPDKKIDLPSTITIEKTMMKIWLTIVCLIGRVQTILGDCPKGFDDEINTILNLPTNEQELINLLIVDRFQINDIILTSYSDLAVVTDTFTSKYGYKTYKIKFLIKEQSTFIKEEWFPGNYMKKIIGYSEIMTHVLSNPDLAPLFETVSTEEYYKQFVNTFVDTWNLGAKDYFLRNDKDALFKSFMKLDIK
;
A
#
# COMPACT_ATOMS: atom_id res chain seq x y z
N MET A 1 20.55 5.54 21.60
CA MET A 1 19.90 5.07 20.36
C MET A 1 18.65 4.22 20.67
N GLN A 2 18.74 3.14 21.46
CA GLN A 2 17.54 2.35 21.84
C GLN A 2 16.52 3.15 22.67
N THR A 3 16.98 3.97 23.62
CA THR A 3 16.13 4.84 24.46
C THR A 3 15.36 5.90 23.66
N GLU A 4 15.99 6.52 22.68
CA GLU A 4 15.37 7.56 21.83
C GLU A 4 14.28 6.97 20.93
N LYS A 5 14.52 5.78 20.39
CA LYS A 5 13.54 5.06 19.56
C LYS A 5 12.33 4.60 20.37
N LEU A 6 12.54 4.11 21.59
CA LEU A 6 11.46 3.74 22.51
C LEU A 6 10.64 4.97 22.93
N GLN A 7 11.30 6.11 23.22
CA GLN A 7 10.61 7.37 23.49
C GLN A 7 9.75 7.82 22.32
N GLN A 8 10.27 7.70 21.09
CA GLN A 8 9.50 8.02 19.89
C GLN A 8 8.28 7.09 19.72
N MET A 9 8.44 5.79 19.98
CA MET A 9 7.31 4.85 19.94
C MET A 9 6.25 5.16 20.99
N GLN A 10 6.66 5.49 22.22
CA GLN A 10 5.76 5.91 23.29
C GLN A 10 5.00 7.18 22.94
N TYR A 11 5.69 8.16 22.34
CA TYR A 11 5.06 9.37 21.84
C TYR A 11 3.94 9.04 20.84
N TRP A 12 4.23 8.19 19.85
CA TRP A 12 3.25 7.83 18.84
C TRP A 12 2.06 7.03 19.37
N ALA A 13 2.28 6.15 20.34
CA ALA A 13 1.21 5.45 21.04
C ALA A 13 0.29 6.45 21.78
N GLN A 14 0.87 7.45 22.45
CA GLN A 14 0.11 8.51 23.12
C GLN A 14 -0.68 9.37 22.13
N CYS A 15 -0.09 9.78 21.01
CA CYS A 15 -0.79 10.51 19.96
C CYS A 15 -2.01 9.73 19.45
N SER A 16 -1.83 8.43 19.19
CA SER A 16 -2.89 7.57 18.66
C SER A 16 -4.09 7.47 19.61
N ILE A 17 -3.87 7.51 20.93
CA ILE A 17 -4.97 7.50 21.91
C ILE A 17 -5.65 8.88 22.02
N LYS A 18 -4.86 9.95 22.00
CA LYS A 18 -5.36 11.33 22.17
C LYS A 18 -6.12 11.83 20.94
N ILE A 19 -5.85 11.28 19.75
CA ILE A 19 -6.43 11.78 18.50
C ILE A 19 -7.97 11.79 18.52
N LEU A 20 -8.61 10.78 19.13
CA LEU A 20 -10.06 10.72 19.21
C LEU A 20 -10.61 11.90 20.02
N GLN A 21 -9.99 12.21 21.15
CA GLN A 21 -10.40 13.31 22.03
C GLN A 21 -10.29 14.67 21.32
N GLU A 22 -9.30 14.84 20.45
CA GLU A 22 -9.09 16.10 19.73
C GLU A 22 -10.06 16.29 18.57
N TYR A 23 -10.41 15.20 17.89
CA TYR A 23 -11.26 15.24 16.71
C TYR A 23 -12.74 15.13 17.05
N ALA A 24 -13.12 14.48 18.16
CA ALA A 24 -14.51 14.31 18.57
C ALA A 24 -15.36 15.61 18.53
N PRO A 25 -14.85 16.78 18.98
CA PRO A 25 -15.59 18.04 18.87
C PRO A 25 -15.94 18.45 17.43
N TYR A 26 -15.11 18.09 16.45
CA TYR A 26 -15.31 18.41 15.03
C TYR A 26 -16.23 17.41 14.34
N LEU A 27 -16.32 16.19 14.89
CA LEU A 27 -17.21 15.16 14.38
C LEU A 27 -18.66 15.39 14.78
N ASN A 28 -18.95 16.28 15.73
CA ASN A 28 -20.27 16.45 16.34
C ASN A 28 -20.84 15.11 16.86
N ILE A 29 -19.98 14.30 17.46
CA ILE A 29 -20.33 13.04 18.13
C ILE A 29 -19.92 13.18 19.60
N ASP A 30 -20.89 13.07 20.48
CA ASP A 30 -20.65 12.99 21.92
C ASP A 30 -20.31 11.54 22.30
N ASP A 31 -19.24 11.34 23.07
CA ASP A 31 -18.73 10.00 23.43
C ASP A 31 -19.77 9.20 24.24
N GLN A 32 -20.49 9.87 25.14
CA GLN A 32 -21.55 9.20 25.91
C GLN A 32 -22.70 8.76 25.00
N GLN A 33 -23.08 9.58 24.02
CA GLN A 33 -24.07 9.20 23.02
C GLN A 33 -23.57 8.03 22.16
N TYR A 34 -22.32 8.06 21.70
CA TYR A 34 -21.71 7.01 20.89
C TYR A 34 -21.75 5.64 21.59
N ILE A 35 -21.46 5.63 22.89
CA ILE A 35 -21.47 4.39 23.70
C ILE A 35 -22.89 3.89 23.99
N THR A 36 -23.84 4.81 24.21
CA THR A 36 -25.17 4.45 24.75
C THR A 36 -26.25 4.26 23.69
N TYR A 37 -26.14 4.92 22.54
CA TYR A 37 -27.17 4.89 21.51
C TYR A 37 -26.89 3.82 20.46
N PRO A 38 -27.96 3.19 19.92
CA PRO A 38 -27.80 2.19 18.88
C PRO A 38 -27.30 2.83 17.57
N ASN A 39 -26.58 2.06 16.76
CA ASN A 39 -26.02 2.50 15.47
C ASN A 39 -27.02 3.28 14.60
N HIS A 40 -28.26 2.80 14.50
CA HIS A 40 -29.34 3.46 13.77
C HIS A 40 -29.57 4.93 14.16
N PHE A 41 -29.35 5.32 15.42
CA PHE A 41 -29.46 6.71 15.86
C PHE A 41 -28.40 7.57 15.16
N HIS A 42 -27.15 7.12 15.18
CA HIS A 42 -26.03 7.84 14.58
C HIS A 42 -26.15 7.90 13.06
N ILE A 43 -26.52 6.79 12.43
CA ILE A 43 -26.73 6.69 10.98
C ILE A 43 -27.81 7.69 10.52
N ARG A 44 -28.84 7.94 11.33
CA ARG A 44 -29.90 8.88 10.96
C ARG A 44 -29.47 10.34 11.04
N ASN A 45 -28.66 10.68 12.05
CA ASN A 45 -28.38 12.05 12.45
C ASN A 45 -27.06 12.61 11.94
N ASN A 46 -26.00 11.79 11.90
CA ASN A 46 -24.64 12.21 11.53
C ASN A 46 -23.78 10.99 11.16
N SER A 47 -24.04 10.42 9.98
CA SER A 47 -23.38 9.23 9.44
C SER A 47 -21.90 9.46 9.16
N LYS A 48 -21.53 10.61 8.58
CA LYS A 48 -20.13 10.95 8.32
C LYS A 48 -19.35 11.06 9.63
N GLY A 49 -19.85 11.84 10.59
CA GLY A 49 -19.23 11.99 11.90
C GLY A 49 -19.09 10.66 12.62
N TYR A 50 -20.14 9.84 12.61
CA TYR A 50 -20.14 8.51 13.22
C TYR A 50 -19.09 7.57 12.59
N TYR A 51 -19.04 7.48 11.25
CA TYR A 51 -18.04 6.64 10.58
C TYR A 51 -16.60 7.06 10.92
N LEU A 52 -16.32 8.36 10.87
CA LEU A 52 -15.00 8.89 11.19
C LEU A 52 -14.65 8.69 12.67
N TYR A 53 -15.63 8.83 13.57
CA TYR A 53 -15.46 8.56 15.00
C TYR A 53 -15.03 7.12 15.23
N THR A 54 -15.73 6.16 14.61
CA THR A 54 -15.36 4.73 14.69
C THR A 54 -13.95 4.47 14.16
N VAL A 55 -13.54 5.13 13.07
CA VAL A 55 -12.15 4.99 12.57
C VAL A 55 -11.13 5.52 13.59
N LEU A 56 -11.41 6.66 14.23
CA LEU A 56 -10.51 7.24 15.24
C LEU A 56 -10.49 6.41 16.54
N GLU A 57 -11.61 5.81 16.92
CA GLU A 57 -11.69 4.86 18.04
C GLU A 57 -10.82 3.63 17.76
N GLU A 58 -10.86 3.09 16.54
CA GLU A 58 -9.97 2.00 16.10
C GLU A 58 -8.49 2.39 16.21
N ILE A 59 -8.13 3.62 15.84
CA ILE A 59 -6.77 4.15 16.02
C ILE A 59 -6.40 4.24 17.51
N ALA A 60 -7.31 4.69 18.38
CA ALA A 60 -7.07 4.77 19.82
C ALA A 60 -6.87 3.38 20.44
N MET A 61 -7.65 2.38 20.01
CA MET A 61 -7.47 0.99 20.45
C MET A 61 -6.13 0.39 20.01
N VAL A 62 -5.67 0.71 18.79
CA VAL A 62 -4.32 0.35 18.34
C VAL A 62 -3.26 1.05 19.18
N GLY A 63 -3.43 2.33 19.48
CA GLY A 63 -2.52 3.09 20.36
C GLY A 63 -2.38 2.46 21.75
N SER A 64 -3.48 1.98 22.33
CA SER A 64 -3.47 1.20 23.58
C SER A 64 -2.67 -0.10 23.43
N SER A 65 -2.81 -0.78 22.28
CA SER A 65 -2.07 -2.01 21.97
C SER A 65 -0.58 -1.76 21.76
N MET A 66 -0.21 -0.62 21.18
CA MET A 66 1.18 -0.21 20.99
C MET A 66 1.94 -0.08 22.29
N PHE A 67 1.32 0.35 23.39
CA PHE A 67 1.98 0.34 24.71
C PHE A 67 2.41 -1.06 25.15
N ARG A 68 1.54 -2.07 24.95
CA ARG A 68 1.91 -3.46 25.25
C ARG A 68 3.09 -3.94 24.41
N TRP A 69 3.16 -3.53 23.14
CA TRP A 69 4.29 -3.87 22.27
C TRP A 69 5.57 -3.15 22.66
N ILE A 70 5.48 -1.91 23.12
CA ILE A 70 6.62 -1.14 23.63
C ILE A 70 7.16 -1.82 24.89
N ASP A 71 6.28 -2.19 25.83
CA ASP A 71 6.68 -2.90 27.05
C ASP A 71 7.38 -4.22 26.70
N PHE A 72 6.83 -4.95 25.72
CA PHE A 72 7.46 -6.17 25.18
C PHE A 72 8.85 -5.92 24.58
N LEU A 73 9.03 -4.83 23.82
CA LEU A 73 10.32 -4.46 23.21
C LEU A 73 11.32 -3.84 24.19
N SER A 74 10.87 -3.41 25.37
CA SER A 74 11.68 -2.74 26.39
C SER A 74 12.32 -3.71 27.39
N GLY A 75 12.05 -5.01 27.29
CA GLY A 75 12.64 -6.02 28.19
C GLY A 75 14.17 -6.03 28.12
N ASP A 76 14.81 -6.07 29.30
CA ASP A 76 16.28 -6.02 29.44
C ASP A 76 16.98 -7.35 29.08
N ASP A 77 16.24 -8.45 29.03
CA ASP A 77 16.80 -9.77 28.75
C ASP A 77 16.95 -10.01 27.24
N PRO A 78 18.13 -10.47 26.76
CA PRO A 78 18.27 -10.90 25.38
C PRO A 78 17.26 -12.02 25.11
N VAL A 79 16.31 -11.72 24.22
CA VAL A 79 15.23 -12.62 23.85
C VAL A 79 15.84 -13.82 23.12
N ASP A 80 16.00 -14.95 23.83
CA ASP A 80 16.45 -16.20 23.23
C ASP A 80 15.35 -16.79 22.35
N LEU A 81 15.45 -16.48 21.05
CA LEU A 81 14.54 -16.90 20.00
C LEU A 81 14.48 -18.43 19.82
N GLU A 82 15.42 -19.19 20.37
CA GLU A 82 15.46 -20.65 20.23
C GLU A 82 14.50 -21.36 21.20
N THR A 83 14.11 -20.70 22.29
CA THR A 83 13.20 -21.31 23.27
C THR A 83 11.74 -21.31 22.77
N PHE A 84 11.05 -22.44 22.99
CA PHE A 84 9.64 -22.58 22.62
C PHE A 84 8.74 -21.46 23.19
N PRO A 85 8.84 -21.07 24.48
CA PRO A 85 8.01 -20.00 25.04
C PRO A 85 8.22 -18.66 24.36
N THR A 86 9.47 -18.26 24.14
CA THR A 86 9.81 -16.98 23.48
C THR A 86 9.24 -16.92 22.06
N ARG A 87 9.38 -18.00 21.29
CA ARG A 87 8.82 -18.07 19.93
C ARG A 87 7.31 -17.89 19.94
N VAL A 88 6.61 -18.54 20.87
CA VAL A 88 5.13 -18.43 20.98
C VAL A 88 4.72 -17.00 21.32
N ILE A 89 5.42 -16.34 22.25
CA ILE A 89 5.12 -14.96 22.64
C ILE A 89 5.33 -14.01 21.45
N ILE A 90 6.46 -14.11 20.73
CA ILE A 90 6.72 -13.24 19.57
C ILE A 90 5.68 -13.49 18.47
N GLN A 91 5.30 -14.74 18.23
CA GLN A 91 4.26 -15.06 17.25
C GLN A 91 2.92 -14.44 17.66
N ALA A 92 2.52 -14.53 18.93
CA ALA A 92 1.29 -13.94 19.43
C ALA A 92 1.26 -12.41 19.24
N VAL A 93 2.36 -11.72 19.56
CA VAL A 93 2.49 -10.27 19.32
C VAL A 93 2.44 -9.95 17.82
N SER A 94 3.10 -10.76 16.98
CA SER A 94 3.07 -10.59 15.53
C SER A 94 1.67 -10.78 14.94
N ASP A 95 0.89 -11.72 15.48
CA ASP A 95 -0.48 -12.00 15.03
C ASP A 95 -1.42 -10.87 15.48
N GLU A 96 -1.24 -10.35 16.70
CA GLU A 96 -1.95 -9.16 17.19
C GLU A 96 -1.67 -7.94 16.29
N GLN A 97 -0.40 -7.66 15.99
CA GLN A 97 -0.02 -6.59 15.07
C GLN A 97 -0.61 -6.78 13.67
N SER A 98 -0.65 -8.02 13.18
CA SER A 98 -1.27 -8.33 11.88
C SER A 98 -2.77 -8.05 11.88
N MET A 99 -3.48 -8.43 12.96
CA MET A 99 -4.90 -8.17 13.11
C MET A 99 -5.20 -6.66 13.09
N TRP A 100 -4.46 -5.87 13.85
CA TRP A 100 -4.60 -4.41 13.84
C TRP A 100 -4.26 -3.80 12.49
N ASN A 101 -3.15 -4.22 11.87
CA ASN A 101 -2.77 -3.74 10.55
C ASN A 101 -3.87 -4.04 9.51
N ARG A 102 -4.50 -5.21 9.56
CA ARG A 102 -5.63 -5.56 8.68
C ARG A 102 -6.79 -4.57 8.84
N LYS A 103 -7.24 -4.31 10.08
CA LYS A 103 -8.35 -3.38 10.36
C LYS A 103 -8.04 -1.97 9.86
N LEU A 104 -6.84 -1.47 10.12
CA LEU A 104 -6.41 -0.14 9.68
C LEU A 104 -6.32 -0.03 8.15
N LEU A 105 -5.86 -1.08 7.45
CA LEU A 105 -5.85 -1.10 5.98
C LEU A 105 -7.26 -1.09 5.38
N GLU A 106 -8.21 -1.79 6.01
CA GLU A 106 -9.63 -1.77 5.62
C GLU A 106 -10.22 -0.37 5.75
N ALA A 107 -10.01 0.28 6.91
CA ALA A 107 -10.43 1.67 7.14
C ALA A 107 -9.78 2.64 6.14
N LEU A 108 -8.48 2.49 5.86
CA LEU A 108 -7.75 3.39 4.96
C LEU A 108 -8.27 3.30 3.52
N VAL A 109 -8.52 2.09 3.03
CA VAL A 109 -9.11 1.88 1.70
C VAL A 109 -10.47 2.54 1.60
N ASP A 110 -11.32 2.36 2.61
CA ASP A 110 -12.65 2.97 2.63
C ASP A 110 -12.56 4.51 2.68
N LEU A 111 -11.70 5.09 3.52
CA LEU A 111 -11.51 6.56 3.57
C LEU A 111 -11.00 7.13 2.24
N ILE A 112 -10.04 6.48 1.58
CA ILE A 112 -9.54 6.90 0.25
C ILE A 112 -10.67 6.91 -0.78
N LEU A 113 -11.62 5.99 -0.68
CA LEU A 113 -12.75 5.93 -1.59
C LEU A 113 -13.86 6.92 -1.19
N PHE A 114 -14.07 7.15 0.10
CA PHE A 114 -14.97 8.19 0.60
C PHE A 114 -14.51 9.60 0.24
N ASP A 115 -13.22 9.84 0.08
CA ASP A 115 -12.71 11.12 -0.45
C ASP A 115 -13.35 11.49 -1.80
N LYS A 116 -13.66 10.50 -2.65
CA LYS A 116 -14.36 10.70 -3.93
C LYS A 116 -15.87 10.90 -3.80
N THR A 117 -16.44 10.54 -2.66
CA THR A 117 -17.87 10.57 -2.36
C THR A 117 -18.10 11.18 -0.98
N ASN A 118 -17.40 12.29 -0.70
CA ASN A 118 -17.39 12.94 0.61
C ASN A 118 -18.68 13.73 0.82
N ASP A 119 -19.78 13.01 0.98
CA ASP A 119 -21.11 13.53 1.12
C ASP A 119 -21.89 12.63 2.08
N GLU A 120 -22.63 13.26 2.98
CA GLU A 120 -23.36 12.63 4.09
C GLU A 120 -24.26 11.47 3.61
N ASN A 121 -24.90 11.61 2.45
CA ASN A 121 -25.79 10.60 1.92
C ASN A 121 -25.05 9.31 1.54
N TYR A 122 -23.79 9.39 1.08
CA TYR A 122 -23.01 8.18 0.76
C TYR A 122 -22.51 7.46 2.01
N PHE A 123 -22.13 8.19 3.07
CA PHE A 123 -21.82 7.59 4.37
C PHE A 123 -23.05 6.88 4.94
N LYS A 124 -24.19 7.56 4.93
CA LYS A 124 -25.46 7.02 5.41
C LYS A 124 -25.88 5.78 4.64
N HIS A 125 -25.84 5.83 3.31
CA HIS A 125 -26.19 4.69 2.48
C HIS A 125 -25.21 3.52 2.70
N TYR A 126 -23.90 3.77 2.83
CA TYR A 126 -22.92 2.74 3.15
C TYR A 126 -23.23 2.03 4.48
N LEU A 127 -23.49 2.79 5.54
CA LEU A 127 -23.77 2.25 6.87
C LEU A 127 -25.09 1.47 6.92
N LEU A 128 -26.16 2.02 6.33
CA LEU A 128 -27.45 1.32 6.22
C LEU A 128 -27.33 0.02 5.42
N MET A 129 -26.56 0.03 4.33
CA MET A 129 -26.31 -1.17 3.53
C MET A 129 -25.54 -2.24 4.33
N ARG A 130 -24.59 -1.83 5.20
CA ARG A 130 -23.85 -2.77 6.06
C ARG A 130 -24.78 -3.41 7.06
N GLU A 131 -25.56 -2.59 7.75
CA GLU A 131 -26.58 -3.05 8.70
C GLU A 131 -27.60 -4.00 8.04
N TYR A 132 -28.07 -3.68 6.84
CA TYR A 132 -28.93 -4.56 6.07
C TYR A 132 -28.27 -5.93 5.78
N ASN A 133 -27.01 -5.92 5.34
CA ASN A 133 -26.27 -7.15 5.05
C ASN A 133 -26.04 -7.98 6.31
N ASP A 134 -25.69 -7.35 7.43
CA ASP A 134 -25.39 -8.03 8.69
C ASP A 134 -26.65 -8.71 9.26
N ILE A 135 -27.78 -8.00 9.30
CA ILE A 135 -29.08 -8.58 9.69
C ILE A 135 -29.48 -9.72 8.75
N GLN A 136 -29.24 -9.58 7.45
CA GLN A 136 -29.54 -10.61 6.46
C GLN A 136 -28.69 -11.88 6.68
N MET A 137 -27.40 -11.72 7.01
CA MET A 137 -26.50 -12.83 7.35
C MET A 137 -26.99 -13.55 8.60
N GLU A 138 -27.32 -12.81 9.66
CA GLU A 138 -27.84 -13.40 10.90
C GLU A 138 -29.15 -14.17 10.67
N ILE A 139 -30.10 -13.63 9.89
CA ILE A 139 -31.34 -14.35 9.55
C ILE A 139 -31.05 -15.70 8.89
N ASN A 140 -30.03 -15.75 8.04
CA ASN A 140 -29.65 -16.98 7.35
C ASN A 140 -28.93 -17.96 8.26
N ASP A 141 -28.04 -17.50 9.14
CA ASP A 141 -27.46 -18.33 10.20
C ASP A 141 -28.56 -18.92 11.09
N TRP A 142 -29.56 -18.11 11.45
CA TRP A 142 -30.73 -18.57 12.20
C TRP A 142 -31.47 -19.71 11.48
N LYS A 143 -31.73 -19.55 10.19
CA LYS A 143 -32.37 -20.60 9.37
C LYS A 143 -31.48 -21.84 9.23
N GLU A 144 -30.19 -21.68 8.99
CA GLU A 144 -29.26 -22.77 8.74
C GLU A 144 -29.02 -23.60 10.00
N PHE A 145 -28.71 -22.95 11.12
CA PHE A 145 -28.31 -23.63 12.34
C PHE A 145 -29.47 -23.96 13.28
N TYR A 146 -30.59 -23.22 13.21
CA TYR A 146 -31.74 -23.41 14.09
C TYR A 146 -33.05 -23.73 13.35
N GLY A 147 -33.03 -23.84 12.02
CA GLY A 147 -34.17 -24.24 11.19
C GLY A 147 -35.25 -23.17 11.01
N HIS A 148 -35.16 -22.02 11.67
CA HIS A 148 -36.17 -20.96 11.64
C HIS A 148 -35.52 -19.57 11.69
N PRO A 149 -36.05 -18.58 10.95
CA PRO A 149 -35.60 -17.19 11.10
C PRO A 149 -36.06 -16.61 12.43
N PHE A 150 -35.26 -15.69 12.99
CA PHE A 150 -35.69 -14.89 14.12
C PHE A 150 -36.59 -13.73 13.66
N GLU A 151 -37.84 -13.68 14.12
CA GLU A 151 -38.86 -12.74 13.63
C GLU A 151 -38.48 -11.27 13.81
N ASN A 152 -37.82 -10.93 14.91
CA ASN A 152 -37.36 -9.56 15.15
C ASN A 152 -36.35 -9.10 14.08
N HIS A 153 -35.45 -9.98 13.63
CA HIS A 153 -34.52 -9.63 12.56
C HIS A 153 -35.24 -9.44 11.23
N LEU A 154 -36.31 -10.20 10.96
CA LEU A 154 -37.13 -9.98 9.75
C LEU A 154 -37.79 -8.59 9.76
N LEU A 155 -38.29 -8.14 10.92
CA LEU A 155 -38.86 -6.81 11.08
C LEU A 155 -37.80 -5.73 10.90
N GLN A 156 -36.64 -5.86 11.56
CA GLN A 156 -35.52 -4.93 11.42
C GLN A 156 -35.02 -4.85 9.97
N LEU A 157 -34.87 -5.99 9.30
CA LEU A 157 -34.47 -6.03 7.89
C LEU A 157 -35.46 -5.27 6.99
N ALA A 158 -36.76 -5.43 7.23
CA ALA A 158 -37.80 -4.73 6.49
C ALA A 158 -37.77 -3.21 6.73
N GLU A 159 -37.57 -2.78 7.98
CA GLU A 159 -37.44 -1.36 8.34
C GLU A 159 -36.18 -0.72 7.76
N THR A 160 -35.03 -1.40 7.87
CA THR A 160 -33.76 -0.95 7.27
C THR A 160 -33.89 -0.84 5.77
N LYS A 161 -34.48 -1.86 5.11
CA LYS A 161 -34.74 -1.82 3.66
C LYS A 161 -35.63 -0.64 3.26
N LYS A 162 -36.72 -0.41 4.00
CA LYS A 162 -37.60 0.76 3.77
C LYS A 162 -36.84 2.07 3.93
N THR A 163 -35.97 2.16 4.93
CA THR A 163 -35.13 3.34 5.15
C THR A 163 -34.18 3.56 3.98
N ILE A 164 -33.47 2.54 3.52
CA ILE A 164 -32.57 2.61 2.35
C ILE A 164 -33.33 3.12 1.12
N GLN A 165 -34.50 2.56 0.82
CA GLN A 165 -35.32 2.96 -0.34
C GLN A 165 -35.71 4.44 -0.33
N LEU A 166 -35.88 5.05 0.85
CA LEU A 166 -36.20 6.47 0.96
C LEU A 166 -35.00 7.35 0.57
N PHE A 167 -33.77 6.87 0.80
CA PHE A 167 -32.53 7.61 0.49
C PHE A 167 -31.98 7.33 -0.90
N GLU A 168 -32.25 6.15 -1.49
CA GLU A 168 -31.74 5.77 -2.82
C GLU A 168 -31.99 6.80 -3.94
N PRO A 169 -33.11 7.56 -3.99
CA PRO A 169 -33.29 8.62 -5.00
C PRO A 169 -32.25 9.74 -4.95
N GLU A 170 -31.58 9.95 -3.81
CA GLU A 170 -30.53 10.96 -3.62
C GLU A 170 -29.13 10.40 -3.93
N ILE A 171 -29.02 9.11 -4.27
CA ILE A 171 -27.77 8.38 -4.46
C ILE A 171 -27.51 8.13 -5.95
N ASP A 172 -26.34 8.55 -6.43
CA ASP A 172 -25.81 8.07 -7.70
C ASP A 172 -25.08 6.73 -7.49
N PHE A 173 -25.74 5.62 -7.85
CA PHE A 173 -25.18 4.28 -7.74
C PHE A 173 -23.83 4.12 -8.46
N ASN A 174 -23.50 4.97 -9.45
CA ASN A 174 -22.20 4.92 -10.09
C ASN A 174 -21.05 5.29 -9.17
N LYS A 175 -21.32 6.09 -8.14
CA LYS A 175 -20.38 6.53 -7.13
C LYS A 175 -20.28 5.56 -5.94
N CYS A 176 -21.23 4.64 -5.77
CA CYS A 176 -21.22 3.61 -4.72
C CYS A 176 -20.11 2.58 -4.93
N TRP A 177 -18.86 2.95 -4.63
CA TRP A 177 -17.66 2.12 -4.77
C TRP A 177 -17.72 0.83 -3.94
N TYR A 178 -18.52 0.81 -2.86
CA TYR A 178 -18.68 -0.34 -1.98
C TYR A 178 -19.63 -1.41 -2.52
N LEU A 179 -20.51 -1.11 -3.49
CA LEU A 179 -21.48 -2.07 -4.02
C LEU A 179 -20.91 -2.90 -5.17
N GLN A 180 -21.06 -4.23 -5.11
CA GLN A 180 -20.72 -5.13 -6.21
C GLN A 180 -21.59 -4.86 -7.45
N GLU A 181 -22.88 -4.65 -7.23
CA GLU A 181 -23.83 -4.31 -8.28
C GLU A 181 -24.45 -2.93 -8.01
N LYS A 182 -24.30 -2.02 -8.97
CA LYS A 182 -24.72 -0.61 -8.87
C LYS A 182 -26.21 -0.45 -9.13
N LYS A 183 -27.03 -1.01 -8.23
CA LYS A 183 -28.49 -1.06 -8.37
C LYS A 183 -29.19 -0.92 -7.03
N SER A 184 -30.44 -0.50 -7.09
CA SER A 184 -31.34 -0.41 -5.94
C SER A 184 -31.56 -1.77 -5.27
N ILE A 185 -31.74 -1.73 -3.95
CA ILE A 185 -32.14 -2.85 -3.08
C ILE A 185 -33.46 -3.51 -3.48
N ASN A 186 -34.29 -2.83 -4.27
CA ASN A 186 -35.52 -3.37 -4.85
C ASN A 186 -35.34 -4.11 -6.16
N SER A 187 -34.11 -4.18 -6.68
CA SER A 187 -33.86 -4.95 -7.89
C SER A 187 -34.26 -6.41 -7.68
N PRO A 188 -35.03 -7.03 -8.60
CA PRO A 188 -35.46 -8.42 -8.47
C PRO A 188 -34.32 -9.44 -8.34
N LYS A 189 -33.12 -9.04 -8.76
CA LYS A 189 -31.90 -9.86 -8.69
C LYS A 189 -30.90 -9.33 -7.68
N TYR A 190 -31.33 -8.60 -6.64
CA TYR A 190 -30.41 -8.02 -5.67
C TYR A 190 -29.51 -9.11 -5.05
N PRO A 191 -28.18 -8.95 -5.10
CA PRO A 191 -27.27 -9.98 -4.61
C PRO A 191 -27.44 -10.20 -3.11
N TYR A 192 -27.17 -11.42 -2.68
CA TYR A 192 -27.20 -11.77 -1.26
C TYR A 192 -26.13 -11.02 -0.46
N SER A 193 -24.90 -10.92 -1.00
CA SER A 193 -23.86 -10.03 -0.48
C SER A 193 -23.70 -8.86 -1.44
N PRO A 194 -24.18 -7.65 -1.08
CA PRO A 194 -24.14 -6.51 -1.99
C PRO A 194 -22.78 -5.84 -2.04
N PHE A 195 -21.86 -6.19 -1.14
CA PHE A 195 -20.58 -5.52 -1.01
C PHE A 195 -19.49 -6.09 -1.90
N LYS A 196 -18.65 -5.20 -2.43
CA LYS A 196 -17.37 -5.59 -3.01
C LYS A 196 -16.46 -6.20 -1.93
N SER A 197 -15.74 -7.25 -2.32
CA SER A 197 -14.62 -7.77 -1.54
C SER A 197 -13.56 -6.69 -1.29
N PHE A 198 -12.79 -6.83 -0.20
CA PHE A 198 -11.66 -5.92 0.06
C PHE A 198 -10.69 -5.86 -1.13
N ARG A 199 -10.41 -6.97 -1.80
CA ARG A 199 -9.57 -7.00 -3.02
C ARG A 199 -10.08 -6.07 -4.12
N GLN A 200 -11.39 -6.02 -4.33
CA GLN A 200 -12.00 -5.13 -5.32
C GLN A 200 -11.89 -3.66 -4.88
N LYS A 201 -12.21 -3.36 -3.61
CA LYS A 201 -12.07 -2.02 -3.04
C LYS A 201 -10.63 -1.50 -3.11
N LEU A 202 -9.65 -2.33 -2.71
CA LEU A 202 -8.23 -2.00 -2.76
C LEU A 202 -7.77 -1.64 -4.18
N LYS A 203 -8.19 -2.39 -5.20
CA LYS A 203 -7.85 -2.07 -6.61
C LYS A 203 -8.37 -0.69 -7.02
N GLU A 204 -9.54 -0.28 -6.55
CA GLU A 204 -10.09 1.05 -6.83
C GLU A 204 -9.40 2.15 -6.03
N ALA A 205 -9.03 1.87 -4.78
CA ALA A 205 -8.29 2.79 -3.92
C ALA A 205 -6.88 3.05 -4.46
N LEU A 206 -6.14 2.01 -4.91
CA LEU A 206 -4.77 2.13 -5.46
C LEU A 206 -4.64 3.07 -6.66
N ILE A 207 -5.76 3.37 -7.35
CA ILE A 207 -5.79 4.35 -8.45
C ILE A 207 -5.77 5.79 -7.91
N ALA A 208 -6.34 6.04 -6.73
CA ALA A 208 -6.46 7.37 -6.11
C ALA A 208 -5.51 7.62 -4.94
N THR A 209 -4.69 6.63 -4.60
CA THR A 209 -3.69 6.75 -3.54
C THR A 209 -2.52 7.64 -3.94
N ASN A 210 -2.02 8.44 -3.00
CA ASN A 210 -0.71 9.09 -3.12
C ASN A 210 0.44 8.09 -2.87
N ALA A 211 1.69 8.54 -2.99
CA ALA A 211 2.86 7.68 -2.81
C ALA A 211 2.92 7.01 -1.42
N ARG A 212 2.70 7.76 -0.33
CA ARG A 212 2.74 7.20 1.03
C ARG A 212 1.63 6.18 1.29
N GLU A 213 0.43 6.45 0.79
CA GLU A 213 -0.68 5.51 0.87
C GLU A 213 -0.37 4.21 0.11
N LYS A 214 0.28 4.30 -1.05
CA LYS A 214 0.78 3.10 -1.76
C LYS A 214 1.83 2.35 -0.94
N LEU A 215 2.65 3.06 -0.15
CA LEU A 215 3.62 2.43 0.74
C LEU A 215 2.94 1.56 1.78
N VAL A 216 1.88 2.06 2.42
CA VAL A 216 1.19 1.36 3.50
C VAL A 216 0.24 0.28 3.00
N LEU A 217 -0.52 0.56 1.94
CA LEU A 217 -1.41 -0.42 1.29
C LEU A 217 -0.64 -1.54 0.60
N GLY A 218 0.60 -1.26 0.19
CA GLY A 218 1.40 -2.13 -0.66
C GLY A 218 1.06 -1.98 -2.14
N LEU A 219 1.92 -2.54 -2.98
CA LEU A 219 1.82 -2.40 -4.44
C LEU A 219 0.81 -3.36 -5.07
N SER A 220 0.36 -4.36 -4.31
CA SER A 220 -0.59 -5.36 -4.74
C SER A 220 -1.35 -5.92 -3.55
N TYR A 221 -2.38 -6.72 -3.85
CA TYR A 221 -3.17 -7.43 -2.84
C TYR A 221 -2.35 -8.37 -1.95
N LYS A 222 -1.14 -8.79 -2.38
CA LYS A 222 -0.28 -9.71 -1.63
C LYS A 222 -0.05 -9.23 -0.20
N ARG A 223 0.21 -7.93 0.01
CA ARG A 223 0.47 -7.39 1.35
C ARG A 223 -0.69 -7.62 2.32
N TYR A 224 -1.92 -7.34 1.87
CA TYR A 224 -3.10 -7.60 2.67
C TYR A 224 -3.33 -9.10 2.86
N SER A 225 -3.14 -9.89 1.79
CA SER A 225 -3.25 -11.36 1.86
C SER A 225 -2.32 -11.94 2.92
N ASP A 226 -1.08 -11.47 3.01
CA ASP A 226 -0.08 -11.97 3.96
C ASP A 226 -0.44 -11.62 5.40
N THR A 227 -0.95 -10.40 5.60
CA THR A 227 -1.46 -9.93 6.90
C THR A 227 -2.73 -10.67 7.30
N SER A 228 -3.58 -11.03 6.33
CA SER A 228 -4.81 -11.78 6.59
C SER A 228 -4.53 -13.25 6.86
N GLU A 229 -3.58 -13.84 6.15
CA GLU A 229 -3.19 -15.24 6.34
C GLU A 229 -2.57 -15.45 7.73
N SER A 230 -1.74 -14.51 8.21
CA SER A 230 -1.05 -14.64 9.49
C SER A 230 -1.98 -14.74 10.71
N ILE A 231 -3.19 -14.20 10.63
CA ILE A 231 -4.18 -14.22 11.73
C ILE A 231 -5.11 -15.44 11.69
N HIS A 232 -5.09 -16.22 10.61
CA HIS A 232 -5.85 -17.46 10.51
C HIS A 232 -5.02 -18.65 11.01
N PHE A 233 -5.70 -19.72 11.43
CA PHE A 233 -5.01 -20.97 11.72
C PHE A 233 -4.41 -21.53 10.43
N ILE A 234 -3.09 -21.68 10.41
CA ILE A 234 -2.34 -22.29 9.31
C ILE A 234 -1.76 -23.60 9.84
N PRO A 235 -2.13 -24.76 9.26
CA PRO A 235 -1.59 -26.05 9.69
C PRO A 235 -0.11 -26.23 9.28
N ASP A 236 0.36 -25.44 8.31
CA ASP A 236 1.74 -25.46 7.84
C ASP A 236 2.69 -24.73 8.80
N LYS A 237 3.90 -25.29 8.95
CA LYS A 237 4.96 -24.65 9.71
C LYS A 237 5.39 -23.37 8.98
N LYS A 238 5.23 -22.21 9.62
CA LYS A 238 5.83 -20.94 9.15
C LYS A 238 7.36 -21.13 9.08
N ILE A 239 7.92 -20.99 7.88
CA ILE A 239 9.36 -21.16 7.62
C ILE A 239 10.13 -19.98 8.23
N ASP A 240 9.57 -18.78 8.11
CA ASP A 240 10.14 -17.55 8.66
C ASP A 240 9.45 -17.21 9.99
N LEU A 241 10.18 -17.35 11.09
CA LEU A 241 9.69 -16.97 12.41
C LEU A 241 9.86 -15.46 12.62
N PRO A 242 8.86 -14.78 13.19
CA PRO A 242 9.01 -13.38 13.55
C PRO A 242 10.09 -13.20 14.62
N SER A 243 10.77 -12.06 14.56
CA SER A 243 11.79 -11.61 15.52
C SER A 243 11.37 -10.29 16.16
N THR A 244 12.05 -9.85 17.21
CA THR A 244 11.84 -8.51 17.80
C THR A 244 12.03 -7.39 16.76
N ILE A 245 12.98 -7.54 15.84
CA ILE A 245 13.18 -6.62 14.70
C ILE A 245 11.95 -6.60 13.78
N THR A 246 11.32 -7.75 13.57
CA THR A 246 10.07 -7.85 12.77
C THR A 246 8.91 -7.14 13.46
N ILE A 247 8.76 -7.33 14.79
CA ILE A 247 7.74 -6.64 15.61
C ILE A 247 7.92 -5.13 15.52
N GLU A 248 9.16 -4.67 15.66
CA GLU A 248 9.52 -3.25 15.59
C GLU A 248 9.22 -2.65 14.21
N LYS A 249 9.63 -3.33 13.13
CA LYS A 249 9.33 -2.89 11.76
C LYS A 249 7.83 -2.85 11.47
N THR A 250 7.08 -3.81 12.00
CA THR A 250 5.63 -3.86 11.82
C THR A 250 4.93 -2.76 12.59
N MET A 251 5.39 -2.46 13.80
CA MET A 251 4.90 -1.32 14.57
C MET A 251 5.09 0.01 13.83
N MET A 252 6.26 0.24 13.21
CA MET A 252 6.49 1.44 12.39
C MET A 252 5.55 1.51 11.18
N LYS A 253 5.24 0.37 10.54
CA LYS A 253 4.27 0.32 9.44
C LYS A 253 2.85 0.64 9.89
N ILE A 254 2.44 0.13 11.06
CA ILE A 254 1.14 0.42 11.68
C ILE A 254 1.04 1.91 11.97
N TRP A 255 2.07 2.51 12.57
CA TRP A 255 2.13 3.95 12.78
C TRP A 255 1.98 4.75 11.48
N LEU A 256 2.71 4.40 10.42
CA LEU A 256 2.59 5.09 9.14
C LEU A 256 1.16 4.96 8.55
N THR A 257 0.51 3.82 8.78
CA THR A 257 -0.89 3.61 8.39
C THR A 257 -1.83 4.52 9.17
N ILE A 258 -1.61 4.69 10.48
CA ILE A 258 -2.34 5.65 11.33
C ILE A 258 -2.18 7.07 10.81
N VAL A 259 -0.95 7.49 10.46
CA VAL A 259 -0.69 8.83 9.90
C VAL A 259 -1.47 9.04 8.59
N CYS A 260 -1.51 8.03 7.70
CA CYS A 260 -2.30 8.11 6.47
C CYS A 260 -3.81 8.16 6.75
N LEU A 261 -4.30 7.40 7.75
CA LEU A 261 -5.70 7.44 8.17
C LEU A 261 -6.09 8.83 8.67
N ILE A 262 -5.29 9.42 9.56
CA ILE A 262 -5.56 10.76 10.10
C ILE A 262 -5.56 11.79 8.97
N GLY A 263 -4.58 11.74 8.06
CA GLY A 263 -4.56 12.62 6.89
C GLY A 263 -5.81 12.52 6.01
N ARG A 264 -6.38 11.31 5.87
CA ARG A 264 -7.65 11.11 5.15
C ARG A 264 -8.87 11.57 5.93
N VAL A 265 -8.91 11.35 7.25
CA VAL A 265 -9.94 11.92 8.13
C VAL A 265 -9.94 13.44 8.00
N GLN A 266 -8.77 14.07 8.05
CA GLN A 266 -8.63 15.52 7.88
C GLN A 266 -9.15 16.01 6.52
N THR A 267 -8.73 15.34 5.44
CA THR A 267 -9.19 15.66 4.07
C THR A 267 -10.72 15.57 3.96
N ILE A 268 -11.30 14.52 4.55
CA ILE A 268 -12.75 14.31 4.53
C ILE A 268 -13.46 15.37 5.38
N LEU A 269 -12.93 15.76 6.53
CA LEU A 269 -13.55 16.77 7.39
C LEU A 269 -13.48 18.18 6.80
N GLY A 270 -12.40 18.52 6.10
CA GLY A 270 -12.16 19.86 5.54
C GLY A 270 -11.65 20.87 6.57
N ASP A 271 -12.24 20.89 7.77
CA ASP A 271 -11.80 21.71 8.92
C ASP A 271 -11.30 20.82 10.06
N CYS A 272 -10.04 21.03 10.50
CA CYS A 272 -9.36 20.15 11.44
C CYS A 272 -8.74 20.93 12.64
N PRO A 273 -8.56 20.28 13.80
CA PRO A 273 -8.03 20.92 15.00
C PRO A 273 -6.62 21.49 14.85
N LYS A 274 -6.40 22.73 15.30
CA LYS A 274 -5.03 23.25 15.48
C LYS A 274 -4.35 22.52 16.65
N GLY A 275 -3.33 21.70 16.38
CA GLY A 275 -2.70 20.82 17.38
C GLY A 275 -1.71 19.83 16.76
N PHE A 276 -1.85 18.52 17.05
CA PHE A 276 -1.05 17.46 16.42
C PHE A 276 -1.13 17.46 14.89
N ASP A 277 -2.12 18.15 14.32
CA ASP A 277 -2.23 18.45 12.90
C ASP A 277 -0.95 19.07 12.33
N ASP A 278 -0.27 20.00 13.01
CA ASP A 278 0.95 20.60 12.46
C ASP A 278 2.09 19.57 12.38
N GLU A 279 2.21 18.68 13.34
CA GLU A 279 3.23 17.62 13.35
C GLU A 279 2.91 16.50 12.36
N ILE A 280 1.65 16.06 12.32
CA ILE A 280 1.15 15.06 11.37
C ILE A 280 1.28 15.61 9.94
N ASN A 281 0.89 16.86 9.71
CA ASN A 281 1.08 17.53 8.41
C ASN A 281 2.55 17.69 8.09
N THR A 282 3.41 18.01 9.07
CA THR A 282 4.86 18.04 8.86
C THR A 282 5.35 16.67 8.38
N ILE A 283 4.95 15.58 9.01
CA ILE A 283 5.34 14.20 8.63
C ILE A 283 4.75 13.80 7.27
N LEU A 284 3.50 14.16 7.01
CA LEU A 284 2.85 14.04 5.70
C LEU A 284 3.46 14.97 4.65
N ASN A 285 4.37 15.88 4.99
CA ASN A 285 5.06 16.74 4.03
C ASN A 285 6.56 16.43 3.92
N LEU A 286 7.15 15.73 4.91
CA LEU A 286 8.55 15.33 4.89
C LEU A 286 8.81 14.26 3.81
N PRO A 287 9.81 14.45 2.93
CA PRO A 287 10.27 13.39 2.04
C PRO A 287 10.78 12.23 2.89
N THR A 288 10.30 11.01 2.62
CA THR A 288 10.82 9.80 3.27
C THR A 288 11.76 9.07 2.32
N ASN A 289 12.81 8.41 2.83
CA ASN A 289 13.66 7.52 2.02
C ASN A 289 12.83 6.42 1.33
N GLU A 290 11.70 6.02 1.94
CA GLU A 290 10.76 5.06 1.38
C GLU A 290 9.96 5.65 0.20
N GLN A 291 9.80 6.97 0.14
CA GLN A 291 9.24 7.67 -1.01
C GLN A 291 10.19 7.60 -2.21
N GLU A 292 11.51 7.57 -2.01
CA GLU A 292 12.45 7.29 -3.10
C GLU A 292 12.24 5.88 -3.67
N LEU A 293 12.02 4.88 -2.82
CA LEU A 293 11.71 3.50 -3.24
C LEU A 293 10.42 3.41 -4.07
N ILE A 294 9.40 4.17 -3.70
CA ILE A 294 8.14 4.27 -4.47
C ILE A 294 8.33 5.07 -5.74
N ASN A 295 9.16 6.11 -5.72
CA ASN A 295 9.52 6.85 -6.91
C ASN A 295 10.19 5.94 -7.95
N LEU A 296 10.92 4.89 -7.52
CA LEU A 296 11.43 3.86 -8.44
C LEU A 296 10.33 3.14 -9.23
N LEU A 297 9.11 3.12 -8.72
CA LEU A 297 7.96 2.43 -9.31
C LEU A 297 7.04 3.35 -10.10
N ILE A 298 7.03 4.65 -9.83
CA ILE A 298 6.01 5.56 -10.38
C ILE A 298 6.64 6.60 -11.32
N VAL A 299 7.91 6.97 -11.09
CA VAL A 299 8.62 7.94 -11.92
C VAL A 299 9.29 7.22 -13.10
N ASP A 300 9.26 7.86 -14.28
CA ASP A 300 10.02 7.38 -15.43
C ASP A 300 11.51 7.52 -15.18
N ARG A 301 12.17 6.39 -14.89
CA ARG A 301 13.62 6.36 -14.59
C ARG A 301 14.46 5.80 -15.73
N PHE A 302 13.84 5.00 -16.58
CA PHE A 302 14.51 4.32 -17.69
C PHE A 302 13.83 4.70 -19.00
N GLN A 303 14.63 4.75 -20.05
CA GLN A 303 14.17 4.91 -21.43
C GLN A 303 14.60 3.69 -22.25
N ILE A 304 13.99 3.53 -23.42
CA ILE A 304 14.41 2.52 -24.40
C ILE A 304 15.90 2.72 -24.69
N ASN A 305 16.63 1.61 -24.82
CA ASN A 305 18.08 1.53 -25.01
C ASN A 305 18.94 1.88 -23.78
N ASP A 306 18.37 2.10 -22.60
CA ASP A 306 19.16 2.14 -21.37
C ASP A 306 19.73 0.73 -21.08
N ILE A 307 21.02 0.68 -20.70
CA ILE A 307 21.66 -0.55 -20.19
C ILE A 307 21.46 -0.61 -18.68
N ILE A 308 20.88 -1.71 -18.22
CA ILE A 308 20.46 -1.90 -16.84
C ILE A 308 21.01 -3.21 -16.26
N LEU A 309 21.02 -3.27 -14.94
CA LEU A 309 21.24 -4.49 -14.17
C LEU A 309 19.96 -4.82 -13.41
N THR A 310 19.48 -6.05 -13.52
CA THR A 310 18.37 -6.53 -12.71
C THR A 310 18.81 -6.73 -11.26
N SER A 311 17.88 -6.77 -10.32
CA SER A 311 18.13 -7.17 -8.93
C SER A 311 18.65 -8.60 -8.78
N TYR A 312 18.52 -9.41 -9.82
CA TYR A 312 19.07 -10.76 -9.91
C TYR A 312 20.50 -10.78 -10.49
N SER A 313 21.09 -9.59 -10.71
CA SER A 313 22.42 -9.39 -11.28
C SER A 313 22.55 -9.73 -12.76
N ASP A 314 21.43 -9.76 -13.50
CA ASP A 314 21.45 -9.96 -14.95
C ASP A 314 21.66 -8.64 -15.69
N LEU A 315 22.52 -8.65 -16.70
CA LEU A 315 22.74 -7.51 -17.57
C LEU A 315 21.73 -7.52 -18.72
N ALA A 316 21.03 -6.40 -18.92
CA ALA A 316 19.99 -6.29 -19.92
C ALA A 316 19.89 -4.88 -20.54
N VAL A 317 19.15 -4.78 -21.65
CA VAL A 317 18.77 -3.51 -22.29
C VAL A 317 17.26 -3.32 -22.24
N VAL A 318 16.81 -2.09 -21.99
CA VAL A 318 15.39 -1.74 -22.06
C VAL A 318 14.95 -1.65 -23.52
N THR A 319 13.89 -2.37 -23.87
CA THR A 319 13.34 -2.47 -25.24
C THR A 319 11.96 -1.84 -25.38
N ASP A 320 11.20 -1.76 -24.29
CA ASP A 320 9.87 -1.18 -24.28
C ASP A 320 9.51 -0.67 -22.88
N THR A 321 8.52 0.22 -22.79
CA THR A 321 8.05 0.84 -21.54
C THR A 321 6.53 0.75 -21.45
N PHE A 322 6.02 0.48 -20.25
CA PHE A 322 4.59 0.41 -20.01
C PHE A 322 4.25 1.03 -18.65
N THR A 323 3.16 1.79 -18.62
CA THR A 323 2.59 2.34 -17.38
C THR A 323 1.27 1.64 -17.10
N SER A 324 1.18 0.93 -15.99
CA SER A 324 -0.06 0.28 -15.58
C SER A 324 -1.13 1.32 -15.19
N LYS A 325 -2.40 0.88 -15.14
CA LYS A 325 -3.52 1.72 -14.66
C LYS A 325 -3.36 2.22 -13.21
N TYR A 326 -2.44 1.64 -12.44
CA TYR A 326 -2.10 2.07 -11.08
C TYR A 326 -0.90 3.04 -11.04
N GLY A 327 -0.42 3.47 -12.21
CA GLY A 327 0.73 4.37 -12.35
C GLY A 327 2.09 3.69 -12.21
N TYR A 328 2.15 2.36 -12.04
CA TYR A 328 3.43 1.65 -11.94
C TYR A 328 4.11 1.55 -13.30
N LYS A 329 5.42 1.84 -13.33
CA LYS A 329 6.32 1.76 -14.47
C LYS A 329 6.94 0.37 -14.54
N THR A 330 6.72 -0.28 -15.67
CA THR A 330 7.32 -1.56 -16.03
C THR A 330 8.04 -1.43 -17.36
N TYR A 331 9.12 -2.18 -17.50
CA TYR A 331 10.02 -2.07 -18.64
C TYR A 331 10.26 -3.46 -19.21
N LYS A 332 10.12 -3.59 -20.52
CA LYS A 332 10.48 -4.82 -21.21
C LYS A 332 11.98 -4.80 -21.40
N ILE A 333 12.66 -5.80 -20.87
CA ILE A 333 14.12 -5.92 -21.00
C ILE A 333 14.47 -7.09 -21.90
N LYS A 334 15.59 -6.97 -22.60
CA LYS A 334 16.23 -8.05 -23.33
C LYS A 334 17.57 -8.35 -22.67
N PHE A 335 17.74 -9.59 -22.22
CA PHE A 335 18.98 -10.01 -21.57
C PHE A 335 20.14 -9.97 -22.57
N LEU A 336 21.23 -9.33 -22.18
CA LEU A 336 22.43 -9.16 -23.00
C LEU A 336 23.40 -10.33 -22.82
N ILE A 337 23.41 -10.92 -21.62
CA ILE A 337 24.21 -12.10 -21.30
C ILE A 337 23.25 -13.24 -21.02
N LYS A 338 23.44 -14.34 -21.73
CA LYS A 338 22.67 -15.55 -21.51
C LYS A 338 23.36 -16.35 -20.39
N GLU A 339 23.08 -16.04 -19.14
CA GLU A 339 23.39 -16.99 -18.07
C GLU A 339 22.52 -18.25 -18.26
N GLN A 340 23.06 -19.42 -17.91
CA GLN A 340 22.42 -20.71 -18.14
C GLN A 340 21.08 -20.90 -17.41
N SER A 341 20.67 -19.95 -16.56
CA SER A 341 19.52 -20.02 -15.66
C SER A 341 18.19 -19.55 -16.26
N THR A 342 18.18 -18.77 -17.35
CA THR A 342 16.92 -18.21 -17.91
C THR A 342 16.67 -18.67 -19.35
N PHE A 343 15.61 -19.48 -19.54
CA PHE A 343 15.10 -19.86 -20.88
C PHE A 343 14.47 -18.67 -21.64
N ILE A 344 14.29 -17.54 -20.97
CA ILE A 344 13.53 -16.38 -21.44
C ILE A 344 14.51 -15.33 -21.96
N LYS A 345 14.33 -14.90 -23.22
CA LYS A 345 15.17 -13.87 -23.86
C LYS A 345 14.75 -12.43 -23.51
N GLU A 346 13.47 -12.23 -23.26
CA GLU A 346 12.87 -10.93 -22.97
C GLU A 346 11.79 -11.08 -21.89
N GLU A 347 11.73 -10.15 -20.96
CA GLU A 347 10.79 -10.18 -19.83
C GLU A 347 10.41 -8.77 -19.38
N TRP A 348 9.25 -8.65 -18.72
CA TRP A 348 8.80 -7.39 -18.14
C TRP A 348 9.19 -7.29 -16.67
N PHE A 349 9.92 -6.24 -16.32
CA PHE A 349 10.36 -5.97 -14.95
C PHE A 349 9.74 -4.66 -14.42
N PRO A 350 9.27 -4.62 -13.17
CA PRO A 350 8.96 -3.37 -12.50
C PRO A 350 10.23 -2.53 -12.26
N GLY A 351 10.11 -1.20 -12.34
CA GLY A 351 11.26 -0.28 -12.26
C GLY A 351 12.14 -0.42 -11.01
N ASN A 352 11.59 -0.86 -9.88
CA ASN A 352 12.35 -1.07 -8.64
C ASN A 352 13.22 -2.34 -8.63
N TYR A 353 13.05 -3.25 -9.58
CA TYR A 353 13.89 -4.45 -9.73
C TYR A 353 15.09 -4.20 -10.65
N MET A 354 15.39 -2.95 -10.97
CA MET A 354 16.45 -2.59 -11.91
C MET A 354 17.29 -1.42 -11.42
N LYS A 355 18.55 -1.43 -11.82
CA LYS A 355 19.52 -0.35 -11.62
C LYS A 355 20.06 0.09 -12.97
N LYS A 356 20.05 1.40 -13.25
CA LYS A 356 20.64 1.95 -14.48
C LYS A 356 22.17 1.86 -14.37
N ILE A 357 22.80 1.29 -15.38
CA ILE A 357 24.25 1.26 -15.51
C ILE A 357 24.68 2.40 -16.44
N ILE A 358 24.10 2.46 -17.64
CA ILE A 358 24.35 3.51 -18.62
C ILE A 358 23.04 3.94 -19.27
N GLY A 359 22.83 5.26 -19.38
CA GLY A 359 21.69 5.82 -20.10
C GLY A 359 21.94 5.96 -21.60
N TYR A 360 20.95 5.66 -22.44
CA TYR A 360 21.04 5.87 -23.89
C TYR A 360 21.41 7.31 -24.25
N SER A 361 20.75 8.28 -23.62
CA SER A 361 21.05 9.71 -23.78
C SER A 361 22.48 10.06 -23.35
N GLU A 362 23.04 9.36 -22.36
CA GLU A 362 24.44 9.54 -21.93
C GLU A 362 25.40 9.04 -23.01
N ILE A 363 25.13 7.87 -23.61
CA ILE A 363 25.90 7.34 -24.75
C ILE A 363 25.85 8.33 -25.91
N MET A 364 24.66 8.77 -26.29
CA MET A 364 24.48 9.68 -27.43
C MET A 364 25.15 11.04 -27.18
N THR A 365 25.04 11.58 -25.97
CA THR A 365 25.70 12.86 -25.63
C THR A 365 27.21 12.72 -25.69
N HIS A 366 27.78 11.63 -25.13
CA HIS A 366 29.22 11.40 -25.15
C HIS A 366 29.74 11.30 -26.59
N VAL A 367 29.03 10.57 -27.43
CA VAL A 367 29.33 10.41 -28.86
C VAL A 367 29.31 11.74 -29.61
N LEU A 368 28.23 12.51 -29.48
CA LEU A 368 28.05 13.77 -30.21
C LEU A 368 29.02 14.86 -29.74
N SER A 369 29.49 14.76 -28.50
CA SER A 369 30.42 15.73 -27.90
C SER A 369 31.89 15.38 -28.15
N ASN A 370 32.19 14.23 -28.77
CA ASN A 370 33.56 13.77 -29.00
C ASN A 370 33.96 14.03 -30.48
N PRO A 371 34.89 14.97 -30.74
CA PRO A 371 35.29 15.35 -32.10
C PRO A 371 35.88 14.20 -32.91
N ASP A 372 36.48 13.21 -32.25
CA ASP A 372 37.09 12.04 -32.88
C ASP A 372 36.05 11.00 -33.33
N LEU A 373 34.85 11.00 -32.72
CA LEU A 373 33.74 10.10 -33.03
C LEU A 373 32.71 10.71 -33.97
N ALA A 374 32.66 12.05 -34.09
CA ALA A 374 31.72 12.75 -34.95
C ALA A 374 31.77 12.30 -36.44
N PRO A 375 32.95 12.03 -37.06
CA PRO A 375 33.01 11.57 -38.46
C PRO A 375 32.45 10.15 -38.69
N LEU A 376 32.46 9.28 -37.67
CA LEU A 376 31.91 7.92 -37.78
C LEU A 376 30.39 7.92 -38.01
N PHE A 377 29.69 8.95 -37.55
CA PHE A 377 28.24 9.10 -37.71
C PHE A 377 27.81 9.63 -39.07
N GLU A 378 28.74 10.08 -39.91
CA GLU A 378 28.46 10.39 -41.32
C GLU A 378 28.27 9.12 -42.16
N THR A 379 28.71 7.95 -41.66
CA THR A 379 28.72 6.67 -42.39
C THR A 379 27.94 5.55 -41.69
N VAL A 380 27.74 5.63 -40.38
CA VAL A 380 27.05 4.62 -39.57
C VAL A 380 25.80 5.23 -38.94
N SER A 381 24.65 4.55 -39.07
CA SER A 381 23.42 4.99 -38.41
C SER A 381 23.54 4.91 -36.89
N THR A 382 22.79 5.74 -36.16
CA THR A 382 22.77 5.76 -34.70
C THR A 382 22.42 4.39 -34.09
N GLU A 383 21.53 3.65 -34.73
CA GLU A 383 21.12 2.31 -34.29
C GLU A 383 22.27 1.29 -34.41
N GLU A 384 23.01 1.33 -35.52
CA GLU A 384 24.13 0.42 -35.74
C GLU A 384 25.30 0.74 -34.79
N TYR A 385 25.59 2.03 -34.54
CA TYR A 385 26.57 2.41 -33.54
C TYR A 385 26.18 1.90 -32.14
N TYR A 386 24.93 2.13 -31.74
CA TYR A 386 24.45 1.68 -30.44
C TYR A 386 24.60 0.16 -30.27
N LYS A 387 24.28 -0.60 -31.31
CA LYS A 387 24.44 -2.06 -31.32
C LYS A 387 25.91 -2.47 -31.17
N GLN A 388 26.83 -1.80 -31.86
CA GLN A 388 28.27 -2.05 -31.68
C GLN A 388 28.72 -1.72 -30.26
N PHE A 389 28.31 -0.56 -29.73
CA PHE A 389 28.60 -0.17 -28.35
C PHE A 389 28.13 -1.23 -27.34
N VAL A 390 26.90 -1.73 -27.48
CA VAL A 390 26.35 -2.78 -26.60
C VAL A 390 27.16 -4.07 -26.70
N ASN A 391 27.55 -4.50 -27.90
CA ASN A 391 28.39 -5.70 -28.06
C ASN A 391 29.74 -5.53 -27.37
N THR A 392 30.43 -4.42 -27.60
CA THR A 392 31.72 -4.11 -26.96
C THR A 392 31.57 -4.01 -25.44
N PHE A 393 30.46 -3.44 -24.95
CA PHE A 393 30.15 -3.38 -23.53
C PHE A 393 30.01 -4.78 -22.93
N VAL A 394 29.28 -5.68 -23.58
CA VAL A 394 29.10 -7.07 -23.15
C VAL A 394 30.42 -7.83 -23.15
N ASP A 395 31.25 -7.66 -24.17
CA ASP A 395 32.58 -8.30 -24.23
C ASP A 395 33.46 -7.84 -23.07
N THR A 396 33.50 -6.52 -22.83
CA THR A 396 34.26 -5.94 -21.71
C THR A 396 33.74 -6.42 -20.35
N TRP A 397 32.42 -6.55 -20.21
CA TRP A 397 31.78 -7.10 -19.02
C TRP A 397 32.18 -8.56 -18.77
N ASN A 398 32.19 -9.38 -19.82
CA ASN A 398 32.59 -10.79 -19.76
C ASN A 398 34.08 -10.99 -19.45
N LEU A 399 34.93 -10.01 -19.79
CA LEU A 399 36.36 -10.00 -19.43
C LEU A 399 36.64 -9.64 -17.95
N GLY A 400 35.60 -9.52 -17.11
CA GLY A 400 35.75 -9.34 -15.67
C GLY A 400 35.74 -7.89 -15.19
N ALA A 401 35.41 -6.93 -16.06
CA ALA A 401 35.31 -5.51 -15.69
C ALA A 401 34.02 -5.16 -14.92
N LYS A 402 33.26 -6.14 -14.40
CA LYS A 402 31.99 -5.92 -13.68
C LYS A 402 32.13 -4.88 -12.56
N ASP A 403 33.15 -5.06 -11.71
CA ASP A 403 33.41 -4.18 -10.56
C ASP A 403 33.76 -2.75 -10.98
N TYR A 404 34.27 -2.55 -12.20
CA TYR A 404 34.59 -1.24 -12.73
C TYR A 404 33.31 -0.49 -13.14
N PHE A 405 32.38 -1.17 -13.82
CA PHE A 405 31.07 -0.61 -14.19
C PHE A 405 30.17 -0.34 -12.98
N LEU A 406 30.27 -1.16 -11.92
CA LEU A 406 29.43 -1.00 -10.72
C LEU A 406 29.87 0.15 -9.79
N ARG A 407 31.12 0.64 -9.92
CA ARG A 407 31.69 1.72 -9.10
C ARG A 407 31.33 3.14 -9.57
N ASN A 408 30.54 3.29 -10.64
CA ASN A 408 30.03 4.59 -11.13
C ASN A 408 31.10 5.59 -11.63
N ASP A 409 32.31 5.17 -11.99
CA ASP A 409 33.31 6.05 -12.63
C ASP A 409 33.06 6.11 -14.15
N LYS A 410 32.12 6.97 -14.54
CA LYS A 410 31.59 7.05 -15.91
C LYS A 410 32.60 7.59 -16.93
N ASP A 411 33.49 8.49 -16.54
CA ASP A 411 34.46 9.13 -17.46
C ASP A 411 35.60 8.19 -17.85
N ALA A 412 36.03 7.34 -16.92
CA ALA A 412 37.04 6.33 -17.19
C ALA A 412 36.46 5.21 -18.10
N LEU A 413 35.15 4.96 -17.99
CA LEU A 413 34.39 4.03 -18.83
C LEU A 413 34.40 4.39 -20.32
N PHE A 414 34.01 5.60 -20.66
CA PHE A 414 33.94 6.02 -22.06
C PHE A 414 35.34 6.10 -22.70
N LYS A 415 36.37 6.42 -21.91
CA LYS A 415 37.78 6.42 -22.35
C LYS A 415 38.33 5.02 -22.63
N SER A 416 37.82 3.97 -22.00
CA SER A 416 38.28 2.60 -22.26
C SER A 416 37.69 2.03 -23.56
N PHE A 417 36.47 2.41 -23.93
CA PHE A 417 35.84 2.04 -25.20
C PHE A 417 36.56 2.63 -26.43
N MET A 418 37.19 3.79 -26.30
CA MET A 418 38.00 4.43 -27.36
C MET A 418 39.31 3.68 -27.70
N LYS A 419 39.71 2.69 -26.90
CA LYS A 419 40.91 1.86 -27.16
C LYS A 419 40.59 0.51 -27.81
N LEU A 420 39.32 0.14 -27.92
CA LEU A 420 38.88 -1.03 -28.65
C LEU A 420 38.62 -0.59 -30.09
N ASP A 421 39.54 -0.95 -30.99
CA ASP A 421 39.44 -0.70 -32.43
C ASP A 421 38.04 -1.07 -32.94
N ILE A 422 37.20 -0.06 -33.18
CA ILE A 422 36.00 -0.21 -34.01
C ILE A 422 36.53 -0.40 -35.43
N LYS A 423 36.60 -1.65 -35.88
CA LYS A 423 36.93 -2.04 -37.26
C LYS A 423 35.70 -2.15 -38.12
#